data_AF-A0A011VL46-F1
#
_entry.id   AF-A0A011VL46-F1
#
_cell.length_a   1.000
_cell.length_b   1.000
_cell.length_c   1.000
_cell.angle_alpha   90.00
_cell.angle_beta   90.00
_cell.angle_gamma   90.00
#
_symmetry.space_group_name_H-M   'P 1'
#
loop_
_entity.id
_entity.type
_entity.pdbx_description
1 polymer ?
#
loop_
_entity_poly.entity_id
_entity_poly.type
_entity_poly.pdbx_seq_one_letter_code
_entity_poly.pdbx_strand_id
1 'polypeptide(L)' 'MCDGLGIHVVAEGIEEEEQAECLLEFGCQAGQGFLFGKPVDATSTLALLRGLMRNIPQSAAI' A
#
# COMPACT_ATOMS: atom_id res chain seq x y z
N MET A 1 16.62 8.94 -5.01
CA MET A 1 16.59 10.39 -4.72
C MET A 1 16.05 10.70 -3.32
N CYS A 2 14.99 10.01 -2.84
CA CYS A 2 14.40 10.26 -1.52
C CYS A 2 15.03 9.44 -0.37
N ASP A 3 15.59 8.26 -0.67
CA ASP A 3 16.25 7.41 0.34
C ASP A 3 17.38 8.12 1.10
N GLY A 4 18.14 8.98 0.41
CA GLY A 4 19.20 9.77 1.01
C GLY A 4 18.70 10.86 1.96
N LEU A 5 17.40 11.17 1.94
CA LEU A 5 16.76 12.16 2.82
C LEU A 5 16.05 11.51 4.02
N GLY A 6 15.97 10.18 4.09
CA GLY A 6 15.25 9.46 5.15
C GLY A 6 13.74 9.68 5.13
N ILE A 7 13.16 10.01 3.97
CA ILE A 7 11.73 10.28 3.82
C ILE A 7 11.08 9.12 3.05
N HIS A 8 9.95 8.65 3.55
CA HIS A 8 9.13 7.65 2.87
C HIS A 8 8.31 8.30 1.74
N VAL A 9 8.36 7.68 0.56
CA VAL A 9 7.58 8.09 -0.61
C VAL A 9 6.44 7.12 -0.83
N VAL A 10 5.27 7.65 -1.18
CA VAL A 10 4.12 6.88 -1.65
C VAL A 10 3.84 7.27 -3.10
N ALA A 11 3.91 6.31 -4.01
CA ALA A 11 3.52 6.52 -5.40
C ALA A 11 1.99 6.42 -5.54
N GLU A 12 1.33 7.41 -6.13
CA GLU A 12 -0.13 7.44 -6.28
C GLU A 12 -0.56 7.24 -7.74
N GLY A 13 -1.74 6.62 -7.94
CA GLY A 13 -2.33 6.43 -9.26
C GLY A 13 -1.89 5.17 -9.99
N ILE A 14 -1.57 4.10 -9.26
CA ILE A 14 -1.18 2.80 -9.85
C ILE A 14 -2.43 2.03 -10.29
N GLU A 15 -2.60 1.86 -11.58
CA GLU A 15 -3.77 1.23 -12.20
C GLU A 15 -3.43 -0.11 -12.87
N GLU A 16 -2.18 -0.31 -13.30
CA GLU A 16 -1.71 -1.50 -14.03
C GLU A 16 -0.47 -2.14 -13.37
N GLU A 17 -0.28 -3.45 -13.56
CA GLU A 17 0.82 -4.23 -12.95
C GLU A 17 2.20 -3.71 -13.38
N GLU A 18 2.35 -3.34 -14.65
CA GLU A 18 3.62 -2.84 -15.20
C GLU A 18 4.05 -1.51 -14.55
N GLN A 19 3.09 -0.69 -14.11
CA GLN A 19 3.38 0.54 -13.38
C GLN A 19 3.93 0.23 -11.98
N ALA A 20 3.36 -0.77 -11.30
CA ALA A 20 3.84 -1.21 -10.00
C ALA A 20 5.25 -1.79 -10.09
N GLU A 21 5.52 -2.62 -11.09
CA GLU A 21 6.85 -3.20 -11.36
C GLU A 21 7.89 -2.10 -11.61
N CYS A 22 7.57 -1.13 -12.48
CA CYS A 22 8.47 0.00 -12.76
C CYS A 22 8.77 0.84 -11.50
N LEU A 23 7.76 1.07 -10.64
CA LEU A 23 7.94 1.81 -9.39
C LEU A 23 8.81 1.05 -8.38
N LEU A 24 8.69 -0.28 -8.32
CA LEU A 24 9.57 -1.13 -7.50
C LEU A 24 11.02 -1.06 -7.98
N GLU A 25 11.25 -1.10 -9.29
CA GLU A 25 12.59 -0.93 -9.89
C GLU A 25 13.21 0.44 -9.57
N PHE A 26 12.39 1.48 -9.48
CA PHE A 26 12.80 2.81 -9.03
C PHE A 26 12.98 2.96 -7.51
N GLY A 27 12.75 1.89 -6.75
CA GLY A 27 12.91 1.88 -5.29
C GLY A 27 11.72 2.46 -4.52
N CYS A 28 10.55 2.64 -5.15
CA CYS A 28 9.35 3.00 -4.40
C CYS A 28 8.88 1.80 -3.57
N GLN A 29 8.78 2.00 -2.25
CA GLN A 29 8.43 0.93 -1.31
C GLN A 29 6.95 0.94 -0.90
N ALA A 30 6.22 1.99 -1.26
CA ALA A 30 4.80 2.14 -0.98
C ALA A 30 4.09 2.78 -2.17
N GLY A 31 2.84 2.38 -2.40
CA GLY A 31 2.01 2.96 -3.44
C GLY A 31 0.52 2.73 -3.23
N GLN A 32 -0.28 3.51 -3.93
CA GLN A 32 -1.74 3.41 -3.96
C GLN A 32 -2.28 3.58 -5.38
N GLY A 33 -3.41 2.95 -5.64
CA GLY A 33 -4.14 3.13 -6.89
C GLY A 33 -5.16 2.02 -7.11
N PHE A 34 -5.91 2.12 -8.21
CA PHE A 34 -7.05 1.24 -8.47
C PHE A 34 -6.64 -0.21 -8.70
N LEU A 35 -5.37 -0.48 -9.05
CA LEU A 35 -4.82 -1.84 -9.08
C LEU A 35 -4.96 -2.53 -7.71
N PHE A 36 -4.72 -1.79 -6.63
CA PHE A 36 -4.73 -2.32 -5.26
C PHE A 36 -6.09 -2.18 -4.58
N GLY A 37 -6.84 -1.15 -4.93
CA GLY A 37 -8.17 -0.91 -4.38
C GLY A 37 -8.68 0.48 -4.72
N LYS A 38 -9.98 0.55 -5.00
CA LYS A 38 -10.66 1.84 -5.16
C LYS A 38 -10.94 2.47 -3.79
N PRO A 39 -11.02 3.80 -3.69
CA PRO A 39 -11.58 4.47 -2.52
C PRO A 39 -12.97 3.91 -2.22
N VAL A 40 -13.22 3.61 -0.95
CA VAL A 40 -14.50 3.10 -0.46
C VAL A 40 -14.97 3.92 0.73
N ASP A 41 -16.25 3.81 1.06
CA ASP A 41 -16.82 4.47 2.23
C ASP A 41 -16.29 3.88 3.55
N ALA A 42 -16.50 4.61 4.65
CA ALA A 42 -15.99 4.23 5.97
C ALA A 42 -16.46 2.84 6.46
N THR A 43 -17.68 2.42 6.11
CA THR A 43 -18.20 1.09 6.50
C THR A 43 -17.41 0.01 5.79
N SER A 44 -17.20 0.18 4.49
CA SER A 44 -16.40 -0.71 3.66
C SER A 44 -14.94 -0.76 4.11
N THR A 45 -14.33 0.40 4.43
CA THR A 45 -12.97 0.47 4.99
C THR A 45 -12.85 -0.31 6.30
N LEU A 46 -13.79 -0.15 7.23
CA LEU A 46 -13.78 -0.88 8.50
C LEU A 46 -13.89 -2.40 8.31
N ALA A 47 -14.70 -2.84 7.34
CA ALA A 47 -14.80 -4.26 7.00
C ALA A 47 -13.47 -4.82 6.47
N LEU A 48 -12.79 -4.09 5.58
CA LEU A 48 -11.47 -4.45 5.07
C LEU A 48 -10.42 -4.54 6.20
N LEU A 49 -10.34 -3.52 7.05
CA LEU A 49 -9.40 -3.49 8.18
C LEU A 49 -9.61 -4.67 9.14
N ARG A 50 -10.86 -4.98 9.49
CA ARG A 50 -11.16 -6.17 10.31
C ARG A 50 -10.78 -7.47 9.61
N GLY A 51 -10.94 -7.54 8.29
CA GLY A 51 -10.48 -8.67 7.48
C GLY A 51 -8.98 -8.88 7.58
N LEU A 52 -8.21 -7.82 7.33
CA LEU A 52 -6.75 -7.84 7.35
C LEU A 52 -6.19 -8.18 8.75
N MET A 53 -6.74 -7.56 9.81
CA MET A 53 -6.28 -7.79 11.18
C MET A 53 -6.49 -9.22 11.67
N ARG A 54 -7.47 -9.97 11.13
CA ARG A 54 -7.67 -11.39 11.47
C ARG A 54 -6.57 -12.31 10.94
N ASN A 55 -5.81 -11.86 9.94
CA ASN A 55 -4.77 -12.65 9.29
C ASN A 55 -3.35 -12.27 9.75
N ILE A 56 -3.21 -11.34 10.70
CA ILE A 56 -1.91 -10.99 11.29
C ILE A 56 -1.62 -11.97 12.44
N PRO A 57 -0.52 -12.75 12.40
CA PRO A 57 -0.14 -13.61 13.50
C PRO A 57 0.10 -12.77 14.78
N GLN A 58 -0.50 -13.20 15.91
CA GLN A 58 -0.46 -12.47 17.19
C GLN A 58 0.96 -12.22 17.74
N SER A 59 2.00 -12.84 17.18
CA SER A 59 3.40 -12.61 17.58
C SER A 59 4.00 -11.31 17.04
N ALA A 60 3.33 -10.60 16.13
CA ALA A 60 3.79 -9.34 15.55
C ALA A 60 3.24 -8.09 16.26
N ALA A 61 2.39 -8.26 17.27
CA ALA A 61 1.97 -7.18 18.17
C ALA A 61 3.03 -7.05 19.28
N ILE A 62 4.04 -6.22 19.03
CA ILE A 62 4.92 -5.67 20.08
C ILE A 62 4.21 -4.47 20.71
#